data_AF-A0A7S0M3N7-F1
#
_entry.id   AF-A0A7S0M3N7-F1
#
_cell.length_a   1.000
_cell.length_b   1.000
_cell.length_c   1.000
_cell.angle_alpha   90.00
_cell.angle_beta   90.00
_cell.angle_gamma   90.00
#
_symmetry.space_group_name_H-M   'P 1'
#
loop_
_entity.id
_entity.type
_entity.pdbx_description
1 polymer ?
#
loop_
_entity_poly.entity_id
_entity_poly.type
_entity_poly.pdbx_seq_one_letter_code
_entity_poly.pdbx_strand_id
1 'polypeptide(L)'
;FMFGTRISRDVVCSGRVRQPDFAIHDEIAPGFMNYSKHPCLVAEIEFERRGLCTAHKYCTEHFKLMPSLNVAMLFKFFSRRPGTRRFAAVAVIYRRTADGP
;
A
#
# COMPACT_ATOMS: atom_id res chain seq x y z
N PHE A 1 -14.33 -15.52 -5.85
CA PHE A 1 -13.87 -14.17 -6.23
C PHE A 1 -12.54 -13.88 -5.58
N MET A 2 -11.42 -14.17 -6.24
CA MET A 2 -10.08 -13.70 -5.81
C MET A 2 -9.09 -13.95 -6.94
N PHE A 3 -8.85 -12.94 -7.78
CA PHE A 3 -7.62 -12.84 -8.56
C PHE A 3 -6.98 -11.51 -8.19
N GLY A 4 -6.19 -11.54 -7.13
CA GLY A 4 -5.30 -10.47 -6.73
C GLY A 4 -3.99 -11.13 -6.37
N THR A 5 -3.17 -11.42 -7.37
CA THR A 5 -1.88 -12.06 -7.16
C THR A 5 -1.02 -11.12 -6.32
N ARG A 6 -0.56 -11.58 -5.15
CA ARG A 6 0.39 -10.85 -4.30
C ARG A 6 1.69 -10.65 -5.08
N ILE A 7 1.86 -9.48 -5.66
CA ILE A 7 3.11 -9.08 -6.29
C ILE A 7 3.64 -7.89 -5.50
N SER A 8 4.35 -8.15 -4.40
CA SER A 8 5.22 -7.11 -3.82
C SER A 8 6.39 -6.97 -4.79
N ARG A 9 6.28 -5.99 -5.71
CA ARG A 9 7.35 -5.59 -6.60
C ARG A 9 7.95 -4.29 -6.10
N ASP A 10 9.21 -4.10 -6.45
CA ASP A 10 9.91 -2.84 -6.30
C ASP A 10 9.10 -1.69 -6.90
N VAL A 11 8.70 -0.78 -6.04
CA VAL A 11 8.03 0.47 -6.39
C VAL A 11 9.05 1.59 -6.32
N VAL A 12 9.36 2.19 -7.48
CA VAL A 12 10.25 3.36 -7.52
C VAL A 12 9.47 4.61 -7.14
N CYS A 13 9.91 5.28 -6.08
CA CYS A 13 9.26 6.43 -5.46
C CYS A 13 10.33 7.51 -5.19
N SER A 14 10.29 8.64 -5.90
CA SER A 14 11.30 9.72 -5.83
C SER A 14 12.76 9.24 -5.98
N GLY A 15 13.03 8.38 -6.96
CA GLY A 15 14.38 7.86 -7.21
C GLY A 15 14.89 6.86 -6.16
N ARG A 16 14.04 6.46 -5.21
CA ARG A 16 14.31 5.37 -4.27
C ARG A 16 13.42 4.19 -4.60
N VAL A 17 13.99 2.99 -4.62
CA VAL A 17 13.22 1.75 -4.70
C VAL A 17 12.64 1.47 -3.31
N ARG A 18 11.33 1.29 -3.22
CA ARG A 18 10.60 0.91 -2.00
C ARG A 18 9.71 -0.29 -2.32
N GLN A 19 9.62 -1.25 -1.42
CA GLN A 19 8.69 -2.37 -1.57
C GLN A 19 7.53 -2.19 -0.58
N PRO A 20 6.29 -1.98 -1.05
CA PRO A 20 5.14 -2.02 -0.17
C PRO A 20 4.92 -3.46 0.32
N ASP A 21 4.35 -3.61 1.52
CA ASP A 21 4.00 -4.93 2.07
C ASP A 21 3.03 -5.69 1.15
N PHE A 22 2.18 -4.93 0.44
CA PHE A 22 1.23 -5.43 -0.52
C PHE A 22 1.02 -4.45 -1.66
N ALA A 23 0.90 -4.96 -2.89
CA ALA A 23 0.53 -4.19 -4.07
C ALA A 23 -0.40 -5.02 -4.96
N ILE A 24 -1.38 -4.34 -5.55
CA ILE A 24 -2.27 -4.86 -6.59
C ILE A 24 -2.00 -4.08 -7.87
N HIS A 25 -1.96 -4.81 -8.96
CA HIS A 25 -1.82 -4.29 -10.32
C HIS A 25 -3.10 -4.60 -11.08
N ASP A 26 -3.57 -3.65 -11.89
CA ASP A 26 -4.68 -3.89 -12.81
C ASP A 26 -4.28 -4.95 -13.85
N GLU A 27 -5.21 -5.85 -14.14
CA GLU A 27 -5.12 -6.78 -15.26
C GLU A 27 -5.39 -6.02 -16.57
N ILE A 28 -4.43 -6.05 -17.51
CA ILE A 28 -4.57 -5.31 -18.77
C ILE A 28 -5.43 -6.09 -19.78
N ALA A 29 -5.38 -7.43 -19.74
CA ALA A 29 -6.14 -8.29 -20.64
C ALA A 29 -6.55 -9.58 -19.91
N PRO A 30 -7.85 -9.94 -19.91
CA PRO A 30 -8.33 -11.15 -19.24
C PRO A 30 -7.63 -12.41 -19.75
N GLY A 31 -7.04 -13.19 -18.84
CA GLY A 31 -6.52 -14.54 -19.15
C GLY A 31 -5.09 -14.59 -19.68
N PHE A 32 -4.44 -13.45 -19.92
CA PHE A 32 -2.98 -13.38 -19.99
C PHE A 32 -2.47 -12.87 -18.65
N MET A 33 -1.39 -13.42 -18.11
CA MET A 33 -0.69 -12.93 -16.91
C MET A 33 0.01 -11.56 -17.14
N ASN A 34 -0.65 -10.67 -17.89
CA ASN A 34 -0.22 -9.34 -18.27
C ASN A 34 -0.83 -8.32 -17.31
N TYR A 35 -0.09 -8.06 -16.24
CA TYR A 35 -0.42 -7.01 -15.28
C TYR A 35 0.22 -5.69 -15.69
N SER A 36 -0.45 -4.58 -15.35
CA SER A 36 0.13 -3.26 -15.44
C SER A 36 1.49 -3.18 -14.74
N LYS A 37 2.46 -2.48 -15.33
CA LYS A 37 3.79 -2.31 -14.72
C LYS A 37 3.73 -1.51 -13.42
N HIS A 38 2.72 -0.67 -13.26
CA HIS A 38 2.51 0.17 -12.10
C HIS A 38 1.32 -0.33 -11.29
N PRO A 39 1.42 -0.42 -9.96
CA PRO A 39 0.29 -0.83 -9.15
C PRO A 39 -0.82 0.22 -9.15
N CYS A 40 -2.05 -0.24 -8.99
CA CYS A 40 -3.26 0.57 -8.81
C CYS A 40 -3.63 0.71 -7.32
N LEU A 41 -3.16 -0.23 -6.48
CA LEU A 41 -3.31 -0.19 -5.04
C LEU A 41 -2.04 -0.64 -4.34
N VAL A 42 -1.70 0.03 -3.24
CA VAL A 42 -0.67 -0.42 -2.30
C VAL A 42 -1.21 -0.44 -0.87
N ALA A 43 -0.69 -1.34 -0.06
CA ALA A 43 -0.91 -1.33 1.38
C ALA A 43 0.41 -1.46 2.14
N GLU A 44 0.57 -0.60 3.15
CA GLU A 44 1.61 -0.67 4.17
C GLU A 44 1.01 -1.28 5.42
N ILE A 45 1.71 -2.25 6.00
CA ILE A 45 1.30 -2.96 7.21
C ILE A 45 2.38 -2.76 8.26
N GLU A 46 2.10 -1.86 9.19
CA GLU A 46 3.03 -1.53 10.26
C GLU A 46 2.62 -2.20 11.57
N PHE A 47 3.48 -3.07 12.09
CA PHE A 47 3.21 -3.75 13.35
C PHE A 47 3.79 -3.00 14.55
N GLU A 48 5.07 -2.61 14.55
CA GLU A 48 5.73 -2.16 15.79
C GLU A 48 6.95 -1.25 15.60
N ARG A 49 7.59 -1.28 14.43
CA ARG A 49 8.90 -0.65 14.18
C ARG A 49 8.79 0.85 13.91
N ARG A 50 7.70 1.29 13.28
CA ARG A 50 7.44 2.70 12.95
C ARG A 50 6.30 3.25 13.81
N GLY A 51 6.47 4.47 14.31
CA GLY A 51 5.38 5.26 14.89
C GLY A 51 4.32 5.56 13.81
N LEU A 52 3.07 5.79 14.23
CA LEU A 52 1.95 6.02 13.31
C LEU A 52 2.26 7.15 12.32
N CYS A 53 2.82 8.28 12.80
CA CYS A 53 3.16 9.42 11.94
C CYS A 53 4.18 9.07 10.85
N THR A 54 5.18 8.25 11.17
CA THR A 54 6.19 7.81 10.20
C THR A 54 5.58 6.86 9.17
N ALA A 55 4.81 5.86 9.62
CA ALA A 55 4.14 4.93 8.70
C ALA A 55 3.12 5.67 7.80
N HIS A 56 2.42 6.65 8.37
CA HIS A 56 1.51 7.53 7.65
C HIS A 56 2.24 8.31 6.56
N LYS A 57 3.32 9.01 6.91
CA LYS A 57 4.14 9.76 5.93
C LYS A 57 4.58 8.86 4.77
N TYR A 58 5.03 7.64 5.07
CA TYR A 58 5.43 6.68 4.04
C TYR A 58 4.28 6.31 3.09
N CYS A 59 3.11 5.99 3.64
CA CYS A 59 1.93 5.67 2.85
C CYS A 59 1.47 6.87 2.00
N THR A 60 1.47 8.08 2.57
CA THR A 60 1.15 9.31 1.83
C THR A 60 2.13 9.58 0.70
N GLU A 61 3.43 9.36 0.92
CA GLU A 61 4.47 9.54 -0.10
C GLU A 61 4.23 8.61 -1.29
N HIS A 62 3.93 7.33 -1.05
CA HIS A 62 3.55 6.40 -2.13
C HIS A 62 2.38 6.95 -2.95
N PHE A 63 1.31 7.35 -2.28
CA PHE A 63 0.11 7.86 -2.95
C PHE A 63 0.35 9.13 -3.76
N LYS A 64 1.17 10.06 -3.24
CA LYS A 64 1.50 11.32 -3.93
C LYS A 64 2.41 11.11 -5.13
N LEU A 65 3.40 10.25 -5.01
CA LEU A 65 4.48 10.09 -5.99
C LEU A 65 4.15 9.09 -7.09
N MET A 66 3.11 8.28 -6.93
CA MET A 66 2.63 7.33 -7.93
C MET A 66 1.26 7.74 -8.43
N PRO A 67 1.17 8.47 -9.55
CA PRO A 67 -0.11 8.86 -10.14
C PRO A 67 -1.01 7.68 -10.51
N SER A 68 -0.44 6.51 -10.77
CA SER A 68 -1.18 5.28 -11.09
C SER A 68 -1.94 4.69 -9.91
N LEU A 69 -1.62 5.09 -8.67
CA LEU A 69 -2.33 4.59 -7.50
C LEU A 69 -3.71 5.24 -7.39
N ASN A 70 -4.73 4.41 -7.49
CA ASN A 70 -6.10 4.77 -7.15
C ASN A 70 -6.31 4.74 -5.64
N VAL A 71 -5.63 3.83 -4.94
CA VAL A 71 -5.76 3.64 -3.50
C VAL A 71 -4.39 3.39 -2.84
N ALA A 72 -4.16 4.01 -1.69
CA ALA A 72 -3.10 3.58 -0.77
C ALA A 72 -3.69 3.36 0.62
N MET A 73 -3.33 2.25 1.25
CA MET A 73 -3.80 1.89 2.59
C MET A 73 -2.64 1.78 3.57
N LEU A 74 -2.86 2.22 4.81
CA LEU A 74 -1.98 1.94 5.94
C LEU A 74 -2.77 1.19 7.00
N PHE A 75 -2.27 0.03 7.40
CA PHE A 75 -2.72 -0.70 8.57
C PHE A 75 -1.65 -0.57 9.66
N LYS A 76 -1.93 0.19 10.71
CA LYS A 76 -1.07 0.27 11.90
C LYS A 76 -1.68 -0.56 13.01
N PHE A 77 -0.96 -1.58 13.45
CA PHE A 77 -1.29 -2.34 14.64
C PHE A 77 -0.54 -1.78 15.85
N PHE A 78 -1.17 -1.87 17.02
CA PHE A 78 -0.58 -1.47 18.29
C PHE A 78 -0.54 -2.66 19.23
N SER A 79 0.62 -2.84 19.86
CA SER A 79 0.85 -3.81 20.93
C SER A 79 1.30 -3.05 22.18
N ARG A 80 1.06 -3.63 23.35
CA ARG A 80 1.45 -2.99 24.62
C ARG A 80 2.97 -3.02 24.82
N ARG A 81 3.62 -4.04 24.27
CA ARG A 81 5.08 -4.21 24.18
C ARG A 81 5.41 -4.90 22.86
N PRO A 82 6.63 -4.72 22.32
CA PRO A 82 7.05 -5.44 21.13
C PRO A 82 6.88 -6.96 21.26
N GLY A 83 6.33 -7.60 20.23
CA GLY A 83 6.07 -9.05 20.16
C GLY A 83 4.85 -9.54 20.96
N THR A 84 4.07 -8.64 21.58
CA THR A 84 2.88 -9.03 22.37
C THR A 84 1.58 -8.99 21.58
N ARG A 85 0.50 -9.51 22.17
CA ARG A 85 -0.83 -9.46 21.57
C ARG A 85 -1.22 -8.03 21.21
N ARG A 86 -1.68 -7.86 19.97
CA ARG A 86 -2.17 -6.59 19.44
C ARG A 86 -3.48 -6.23 20.15
N PHE A 87 -3.61 -4.98 20.59
CA PHE A 87 -4.79 -4.50 21.31
C PHE A 87 -5.62 -3.49 20.50
N ALA A 88 -5.03 -2.84 19.50
CA ALA A 88 -5.71 -1.89 18.63
C ALA A 88 -5.14 -1.91 17.22
N ALA A 89 -5.91 -1.39 16.26
CA ALA A 89 -5.49 -1.16 14.89
C ALA A 89 -6.11 0.13 14.35
N VAL A 90 -5.39 0.81 13.46
CA VAL A 90 -5.87 1.95 12.69
C VAL A 90 -5.67 1.65 11.21
N ALA A 91 -6.71 1.91 10.41
CA ALA A 91 -6.65 1.88 8.96
C ALA A 91 -6.79 3.31 8.42
N VAL A 92 -5.81 3.76 7.63
CA VAL A 92 -5.88 5.03 6.88
C VAL A 92 -5.97 4.71 5.40
N ILE A 93 -6.94 5.32 4.70
CA ILE A 93 -7.18 5.10 3.28
C ILE A 93 -7.04 6.41 2.54
N TYR A 94 -6.15 6.43 1.56
CA TYR A 94 -6.05 7.47 0.55
C TYR A 94 -6.68 6.94 -0.73
N ARG A 95 -7.59 7.73 -1.31
CA ARG A 95 -8.26 7.36 -2.55
C ARG A 95 -8.29 8.55 -3.49
N ARG A 96 -7.99 8.33 -4.77
CA ARG A 96 -8.32 9.27 -5.83
C ARG A 96 -9.79 9.02 -6.16
N THR A 97 -10.65 9.98 -5.89
CA THR A 97 -12.03 9.93 -6.38
C THR A 97 -11.98 9.94 -7.92
N ALA A 98 -12.88 9.18 -8.55
CA ALA A 98 -13.03 9.19 -10.02
C ALA A 98 -13.44 10.58 -10.52
N ASP A 99 -14.08 11.34 -9.63
CA ASP A 99 -14.28 12.76 -9.73
C ASP A 99 -13.08 13.41 -9.03
N GLY A 100 -12.29 14.23 -9.73
CA GLY A 100 -11.20 14.99 -9.12
C GLY A 100 -11.69 15.94 -8.01
N PRO A 101 -10.89 16.91 -7.57
CA PRO A 101 -11.51 18.15 -7.10
C PRO A 101 -12.53 18.67 -8.13
#